data_AF-A0A6G3XCA9-F1
#
_entry.id   AF-A0A6G3XCA9-F1
#
_cell.length_a   1.000
_cell.length_b   1.000
_cell.length_c   1.000
_cell.angle_alpha   90.00
_cell.angle_beta   90.00
_cell.angle_gamma   90.00
#
_symmetry.space_group_name_H-M   'P 1'
#
loop_
_entity.id
_entity.type
_entity.pdbx_description
1 polymer ?
#
loop_
_entity_poly.entity_id
_entity_poly.type
_entity_poly.pdbx_seq_one_letter_code
_entity_poly.pdbx_strand_id
1 'polypeptide(L)' 'TKKPKSSKKIVATCPHCFNTIANEYPQLGGEYEVIHHTQLLQHLIDEGKLIPVTPVEGLITYHDPCYLG' A
#
# COMPACT_ATOMS: atom_id res chain seq x y z
N THR A 1 -27.07 3.95 3.67
CA THR A 1 -26.60 2.58 3.32
C THR A 1 -25.21 2.70 2.73
N LYS A 2 -24.19 2.09 3.35
CA LYS A 2 -22.78 2.26 2.91
C LYS A 2 -22.61 1.49 1.58
N LYS A 3 -22.28 2.20 0.51
CA LYS A 3 -22.02 1.61 -0.82
C LYS A 3 -20.84 0.62 -0.68
N PRO A 4 -20.91 -0.59 -1.25
CA PRO A 4 -19.79 -1.53 -1.16
C PRO A 4 -18.56 -0.92 -1.83
N LYS A 5 -17.39 -1.05 -1.19
CA LYS A 5 -16.11 -0.65 -1.78
C LYS A 5 -15.89 -1.43 -3.09
N SER A 6 -15.26 -0.77 -4.06
CA SER A 6 -14.90 -1.35 -5.38
C SER A 6 -14.29 -2.75 -5.24
N SER A 7 -14.66 -3.70 -6.11
CA SER A 7 -14.05 -5.03 -6.17
C SER A 7 -12.60 -5.02 -6.65
N LYS A 8 -12.15 -3.90 -7.22
CA LYS A 8 -10.76 -3.66 -7.62
C LYS A 8 -10.04 -2.88 -6.54
N LYS A 9 -8.86 -3.39 -6.17
CA LYS A 9 -7.92 -2.75 -5.26
C LYS A 9 -6.93 -1.90 -6.05
N ILE A 10 -6.68 -0.67 -5.57
CA ILE A 10 -5.66 0.23 -6.12
C ILE A 10 -4.36 -0.01 -5.33
N VAL A 11 -3.25 -0.24 -6.05
CA VAL A 11 -1.92 -0.34 -5.46
C VAL A 11 -1.19 0.96 -5.70
N ALA A 12 -0.90 1.70 -4.62
CA ALA A 12 -0.16 2.95 -4.67
C ALA A 12 1.34 2.69 -4.42
N THR A 13 2.21 3.27 -5.26
CA THR A 13 3.66 3.18 -5.11
C THR A 13 4.27 4.29 -4.26
N CYS A 14 3.45 5.25 -3.82
CA CYS A 14 3.86 6.41 -3.05
C CYS A 14 2.97 6.58 -1.82
N PRO A 15 3.54 6.90 -0.64
CA PRO A 15 2.80 7.19 0.58
C PRO A 15 1.77 8.32 0.43
N HIS A 16 2.12 9.36 -0.32
CA HIS A 16 1.22 10.49 -0.57
C HIS A 16 0.06 10.08 -1.46
N CYS A 17 0.31 9.30 -2.52
CA CYS A 17 -0.76 8.77 -3.37
C CYS A 17 -1.70 7.85 -2.59
N PHE A 18 -1.15 7.01 -1.71
CA PHE A 18 -1.95 6.21 -0.79
C PHE A 18 -2.87 7.11 0.06
N ASN A 19 -2.32 8.12 0.74
CA ASN A 19 -3.10 9.02 1.58
C ASN A 19 -4.17 9.78 0.79
N THR A 20 -3.82 10.39 -0.33
CA THR A 20 -4.75 11.17 -1.14
C THR A 20 -5.92 10.32 -1.63
N ILE A 21 -5.67 9.13 -2.16
CA ILE A 21 -6.75 8.30 -2.72
C ILE A 21 -7.57 7.64 -1.59
N ALA A 22 -6.93 7.20 -0.51
CA ALA A 22 -7.61 6.51 0.58
C ALA A 22 -8.39 7.45 1.51
N ASN A 23 -7.86 8.65 1.77
CA ASN A 23 -8.35 9.53 2.84
C ASN A 23 -8.92 10.87 2.34
N GLU A 24 -8.44 11.40 1.21
CA GLU A 24 -8.88 12.72 0.70
C GLU A 24 -9.97 12.59 -0.37
N TYR A 25 -9.84 11.65 -1.30
CA TYR A 25 -10.82 11.41 -2.37
C TYR A 25 -12.24 11.02 -1.90
N PRO A 26 -12.46 10.44 -0.70
CA PRO A 26 -13.81 10.28 -0.17
C PRO A 26 -14.59 11.60 -0.09
N GLN A 27 -13.92 12.73 0.16
CA GLN A 27 -14.54 14.06 0.18
C GLN A 27 -15.04 14.49 -1.22
N LEU A 28 -14.49 13.89 -2.26
CA LEU A 28 -14.85 14.11 -3.67
C LEU A 28 -15.77 12.99 -4.21
N GLY A 29 -16.25 12.10 -3.34
CA GLY A 29 -17.12 10.97 -3.70
C GLY A 29 -16.37 9.73 -4.24
N GLY A 30 -15.04 9.69 -4.13
CA GLY A 30 -14.21 8.55 -4.50
C GLY A 30 -14.02 7.57 -3.34
N GLU A 31 -14.66 6.41 -3.41
CA GLU A 31 -14.54 5.35 -2.39
C GLU A 31 -13.81 4.14 -2.97
N TYR A 32 -12.54 3.98 -2.63
CA TYR A 32 -11.66 2.95 -3.16
C TYR A 32 -11.08 2.07 -2.05
N GLU A 33 -10.77 0.82 -2.39
CA GLU A 33 -9.84 0.03 -1.60
C GLU A 33 -8.43 0.31 -2.12
N VAL A 34 -7.59 0.90 -1.27
CA VAL A 34 -6.22 1.30 -1.62
C VAL A 34 -5.25 0.62 -0.65
N ILE A 35 -4.14 0.10 -1.18
CA ILE A 35 -3.01 -0.37 -0.38
C ILE A 35 -1.72 0.24 -0.90
N HIS A 36 -0.73 0.41 -0.02
CA HIS A 36 0.61 0.77 -0.44
C HIS A 36 1.36 -0.46 -0.98
N HIS A 37 2.26 -0.28 -1.95
CA HIS A 37 2.98 -1.39 -2.57
C HIS A 37 3.79 -2.22 -1.56
N THR A 38 4.32 -1.61 -0.49
CA THR A 38 5.02 -2.35 0.57
C THR A 38 4.09 -3.33 1.31
N GLN A 39 2.83 -2.96 1.53
CA GLN A 39 1.83 -3.84 2.14
C GLN A 39 1.48 -5.00 1.21
N LEU A 40 1.39 -4.75 -0.10
CA LEU A 40 1.21 -5.82 -1.08
C LEU A 40 2.39 -6.80 -1.07
N LEU A 41 3.62 -6.29 -1.08
CA LEU A 41 4.82 -7.11 -1.05
C LEU A 41 4.89 -7.95 0.23
N GLN A 42 4.59 -7.36 1.39
CA GLN A 42 4.52 -8.09 2.66
C GLN A 42 3.47 -9.21 2.60
N HIS A 43 2.26 -8.92 2.11
CA HIS A 43 1.21 -9.92 1.97
C HIS A 43 1.62 -11.08 1.05
N LEU A 44 2.31 -10.80 -0.06
CA LEU A 44 2.81 -11.86 -0.96
C LEU A 44 3.91 -12.70 -0.32
N ILE A 45 4.74 -12.11 0.55
CA ILE A 45 5.74 -12.83 1.35
C ILE A 45 5.02 -13.75 2.35
N ASP A 46 4.03 -13.22 3.07
CA ASP A 46 3.27 -13.98 4.08
C ASP A 46 2.51 -15.16 3.44
N GLU A 47 2.00 -15.00 2.21
CA GLU A 47 1.35 -16.07 1.45
C GLU A 47 2.33 -17.06 0.79
N GLY A 48 3.64 -16.84 0.91
CA GLY A 48 4.67 -17.66 0.25
C GLY A 48 4.69 -17.51 -1.28
N LYS A 49 4.03 -16.49 -1.84
CA LYS A 49 3.98 -16.19 -3.28
C LYS A 49 5.18 -15.34 -3.73
N LEU A 50 5.82 -14.63 -2.81
CA LEU A 50 7.06 -13.88 -3.03
C LEU A 50 8.11 -14.38 -2.05
N ILE A 51 9.16 -15.02 -2.57
CA ILE A 51 10.24 -15.59 -1.76
C ILE A 51 11.50 -14.74 -2.00
N PRO A 52 12.04 -14.04 -1.00
CA PRO A 52 13.33 -13.38 -1.12
C PRO A 52 14.43 -14.43 -1.32
N VAL A 53 15.10 -14.39 -2.47
CA VAL A 53 16.13 -15.39 -2.85
C VAL A 53 17.56 -14.92 -2.62
N THR A 54 17.77 -13.60 -2.56
CA THR A 54 19.09 -12.99 -2.43
C THR A 54 19.14 -12.15 -1.16
N PRO A 55 19.99 -12.49 -0.17
CA PRO A 55 20.19 -11.65 0.99
C PRO A 55 20.86 -10.33 0.57
N VAL A 56 20.42 -9.23 1.18
CA VAL A 56 21.07 -7.93 1.02
C VAL A 56 21.96 -7.72 2.23
N GLU A 57 23.28 -7.77 2.01
CA GLU A 57 24.27 -7.49 3.04
C GLU A 57 24.70 -6.02 2.96
N GLY A 58 24.68 -5.33 4.10
CA GLY A 58 25.16 -3.95 4.20
C GLY A 58 24.41 -3.10 5.21
N LEU A 59 24.93 -1.89 5.44
CA LEU A 59 24.23 -0.87 6.22
C LEU A 59 23.14 -0.25 5.35
N ILE A 60 21.90 -0.31 5.84
CA ILE A 60 20.73 0.25 5.14
C ILE A 60 20.21 1.44 5.95
N THR A 61 20.08 2.59 5.30
CA THR A 61 19.37 3.75 5.86
C THR A 61 17.92 3.70 5.39
N TYR A 62 17.00 3.51 6.32
CA TYR A 62 15.57 3.53 6.03
C TYR A 62 15.04 4.97 6.06
N HIS A 63 14.36 5.37 4.99
CA HIS A 63 13.63 6.64 4.93
C HIS A 63 12.16 6.37 5.22
N ASP A 64 11.71 6.78 6.40
CA ASP A 64 10.34 6.54 6.84
C ASP A 64 9.37 7.53 6.19
N PRO A 65 8.29 7.06 5.54
CA PRO A 65 7.32 7.94 4.95
C PRO A 65 6.25 8.41 5.94
N CYS A 66 5.90 9.69 5.86
CA CYS A 66 4.95 10.35 6.77
C CYS A 66 3.53 9.73 6.84
N TYR A 67 3.11 8.94 5.85
CA TYR A 67 1.73 8.45 5.68
C TYR A 67 1.58 6.92 5.78
N LEU A 68 2.62 6.16 6.15
CA LEU A 68 2.55 4.70 6.31
C LEU A 68 2.73 4.21 7.76
N GLY A 69 2.78 5.13 8.72
CA GLY A 69 2.90 4.87 10.16
C GLY A 69 1.57 4.86 10.90
#